data_AF-A0AAU1DB73-F1
#
_entry.id   AF-A0AAU1DB73-F1
#
_cell.length_a   1.000
_cell.length_b   1.000
_cell.length_c   1.000
_cell.angle_alpha   90.00
_cell.angle_beta   90.00
_cell.angle_gamma   90.00
#
_symmetry.space_group_name_H-M   'P 1'
#
loop_
_entity.id
_entity.type
_entity.pdbx_description
1 polymer ?
#
loop_
_entity_poly.entity_id
_entity_poly.type
_entity_poly.pdbx_seq_one_letter_code
_entity_poly.pdbx_strand_id
1 'polypeptide(L)'
;MAENWSSTDSGIIRFPSGALVRGRGLRHPLPPGPTPSFAVYLLGKQPPATAWDARWLRWPDFWLPDRQEARSLVEEALTRAANERVEIACGGGYGRTGTALACMAVLDGVPADQAVTFVRRHYHRRAVETPWQRRFVLRFQDV
;
A
#
# COMPACT_ATOMS: atom_id res chain seq x y z
N MET A 1 -12.95 -20.61 -3.75
CA MET A 1 -11.87 -19.68 -4.14
C MET A 1 -12.17 -18.35 -3.50
N ALA A 2 -11.23 -17.75 -2.75
CA ALA A 2 -11.46 -16.42 -2.20
C ALA A 2 -11.54 -15.43 -3.37
N GLU A 3 -12.65 -14.70 -3.46
CA GLU A 3 -12.84 -13.70 -4.49
C GLU A 3 -11.86 -12.54 -4.23
N ASN A 4 -10.93 -12.30 -5.17
CA ASN A 4 -10.00 -11.17 -5.11
C ASN A 4 -10.74 -9.86 -5.43
N TRP A 5 -10.08 -8.70 -5.28
CA TRP A 5 -10.68 -7.41 -5.64
C TRP A 5 -11.11 -7.38 -7.11
N SER A 6 -12.14 -6.57 -7.43
CA SER A 6 -12.42 -6.23 -8.82
C SER A 6 -11.55 -5.05 -9.25
N SER A 7 -11.04 -5.06 -10.49
CA SER A 7 -10.33 -3.91 -11.07
C SER A 7 -11.16 -2.62 -11.16
N THR A 8 -12.50 -2.74 -11.07
CA THR A 8 -13.44 -1.61 -11.08
C THR A 8 -13.75 -1.06 -9.69
N ASP A 9 -13.29 -1.73 -8.62
CA ASP A 9 -13.51 -1.26 -7.26
C ASP A 9 -12.73 0.03 -6.99
N SER A 10 -13.26 0.86 -6.09
CA SER A 10 -12.62 2.12 -5.73
C SER A 10 -11.27 1.89 -5.03
N GLY A 11 -10.27 2.68 -5.42
CA GLY A 11 -8.94 2.68 -4.82
C GLY A 11 -8.09 1.46 -5.15
N ILE A 12 -8.47 0.66 -6.15
CA ILE A 12 -7.67 -0.48 -6.60
C ILE A 12 -6.54 -0.02 -7.52
N ILE A 13 -5.35 -0.55 -7.27
CA ILE A 13 -4.21 -0.51 -8.18
C ILE A 13 -3.91 -1.93 -8.67
N ARG A 14 -3.67 -2.06 -9.97
CA ARG A 14 -3.21 -3.30 -10.60
C ARG A 14 -1.70 -3.22 -10.83
N PHE A 15 -0.97 -4.19 -10.31
CA PHE A 15 0.47 -4.33 -10.45
C PHE A 15 0.85 -5.14 -11.71
N PRO A 16 2.10 -5.03 -12.20
CA PRO A 16 2.61 -5.81 -13.36
C PRO A 16 2.32 -7.32 -13.32
N SER A 17 2.47 -7.97 -12.17
CA SER A 17 2.16 -9.39 -11.96
C SER A 17 0.67 -9.72 -12.10
N GLY A 18 -0.19 -8.71 -12.16
CA GLY A 18 -1.64 -8.83 -12.17
C GLY A 18 -2.27 -8.73 -10.79
N ALA A 19 -1.47 -8.66 -9.71
CA ALA A 19 -1.96 -8.48 -8.35
C ALA A 19 -2.82 -7.21 -8.22
N LEU A 20 -3.91 -7.30 -7.47
CA LEU A 20 -4.83 -6.21 -7.20
C LEU A 20 -4.77 -5.85 -5.72
N VAL A 21 -4.55 -4.57 -5.41
CA VAL A 21 -4.47 -4.08 -4.03
C VAL A 21 -5.32 -2.84 -3.88
N ARG A 22 -6.04 -2.75 -2.76
CA ARG A 22 -6.78 -1.54 -2.39
C ARG A 22 -5.90 -0.59 -1.59
N GLY A 23 -5.72 0.63 -2.08
CA GLY A 23 -5.20 1.73 -1.28
C GLY A 23 -6.33 2.54 -0.65
N ARG A 24 -6.30 2.80 0.66
CA ARG A 24 -7.37 3.55 1.35
C ARG A 24 -6.88 4.62 2.33
N GLY A 25 -7.69 5.67 2.50
CA GLY A 25 -7.59 6.61 3.61
C GLY A 25 -8.58 6.24 4.72
N LEU A 26 -8.09 5.94 5.92
CA LEU A 26 -8.90 5.49 7.07
C LEU A 26 -9.87 6.55 7.59
N ARG A 27 -9.66 7.84 7.26
CA ARG A 27 -10.63 8.90 7.54
C ARG A 27 -11.94 8.76 6.76
N HIS A 28 -11.96 7.94 5.72
CA HIS A 28 -13.14 7.65 4.92
C HIS A 28 -13.76 6.33 5.36
N PRO A 29 -15.11 6.19 5.30
CA PRO A 29 -15.77 4.93 5.58
C PRO A 29 -15.27 3.83 4.63
N LEU A 30 -15.49 2.57 5.03
CA LEU A 30 -15.24 1.45 4.12
C LEU A 30 -16.10 1.62 2.86
N PRO A 31 -15.52 1.45 1.66
CA PRO A 31 -16.30 1.39 0.43
C PRO A 31 -17.34 0.26 0.51
N PRO A 32 -18.50 0.39 -0.14
CA PRO A 32 -19.45 -0.70 -0.25
C PRO A 32 -18.79 -1.91 -0.94
N GLY A 33 -19.26 -3.11 -0.61
CA GLY A 33 -18.75 -4.37 -1.16
C GLY A 33 -17.91 -5.18 -0.17
N PRO A 34 -17.06 -6.09 -0.65
CA PRO A 34 -16.32 -7.00 0.20
C PRO A 34 -15.29 -6.27 1.08
N THR A 35 -15.08 -6.78 2.30
CA THR A 35 -14.04 -6.32 3.22
C THR A 35 -12.68 -6.95 2.86
N PRO A 36 -11.57 -6.31 3.24
CA PRO A 36 -10.25 -6.94 3.09
C PRO A 36 -10.17 -8.25 3.87
N SER A 37 -9.36 -9.18 3.34
CA SER A 37 -8.92 -10.37 4.06
C SER A 37 -7.63 -10.10 4.84
N PHE A 38 -6.82 -9.18 4.32
CA PHE A 38 -5.56 -8.74 4.92
C PHE A 38 -5.38 -7.23 4.76
N ALA A 39 -4.86 -6.56 5.79
CA ALA A 39 -4.54 -5.14 5.70
C ALA A 39 -3.18 -4.79 6.31
N VAL A 40 -2.50 -3.81 5.72
CA VAL A 40 -1.33 -3.16 6.34
C VAL A 40 -1.70 -1.71 6.68
N TYR A 41 -1.70 -1.40 7.97
CA TYR A 41 -1.98 -0.07 8.48
C TYR A 41 -0.70 0.72 8.74
N LEU A 42 -0.56 1.85 8.05
CA LEU A 42 0.61 2.73 8.06
C LEU A 42 0.33 3.94 8.95
N LEU A 43 0.32 3.75 10.27
CA LEU A 43 -0.15 4.74 11.23
C LEU A 43 0.90 5.06 12.29
N GLY A 44 0.90 6.30 12.77
CA GLY A 44 1.79 6.72 13.87
C GLY A 44 1.37 6.17 15.24
N LYS A 45 0.13 5.70 15.36
CA LYS A 45 -0.45 5.08 16.55
C LYS A 45 -1.04 3.73 16.17
N GLN A 46 -1.05 2.81 17.13
CA GLN A 46 -1.63 1.47 16.93
C GLN A 46 -3.12 1.60 16.55
N PRO A 47 -3.55 0.94 15.46
CA PRO A 47 -4.96 0.89 15.08
C PRO A 47 -5.78 0.03 16.05
N PRO A 48 -7.10 0.24 16.14
CA PRO A 48 -7.98 -0.71 16.81
C PRO A 48 -7.97 -2.07 16.11
N ALA A 49 -8.35 -3.11 16.85
CA ALA A 49 -8.49 -4.45 16.30
C ALA A 49 -9.54 -4.50 15.19
N THR A 50 -9.31 -5.36 14.21
CA THR A 50 -10.19 -5.56 13.04
C THR A 50 -10.73 -6.98 12.97
N ALA A 51 -11.83 -7.17 12.25
CA ALA A 51 -12.40 -8.49 12.00
C ALA A 51 -11.59 -9.33 10.99
N TRP A 52 -10.62 -8.72 10.32
CA TRP A 52 -9.68 -9.34 9.38
C TRP A 52 -8.25 -9.25 9.91
N ASP A 53 -7.36 -10.04 9.31
CA ASP A 53 -5.94 -10.04 9.65
C ASP A 53 -5.30 -8.70 9.26
N ALA A 54 -4.56 -8.09 10.19
CA ALA A 54 -3.98 -6.78 10.00
C ALA A 54 -2.59 -6.69 10.61
N ARG A 55 -1.64 -6.20 9.81
CA ARG A 55 -0.34 -5.74 10.29
C ARG A 55 -0.36 -4.24 10.49
N TRP A 56 0.39 -3.79 11.48
CA TRP A 56 0.61 -2.38 11.73
C TRP A 56 2.08 -2.06 11.53
N LEU A 57 2.36 -1.10 10.65
CA LEU A 57 3.67 -0.47 10.54
C LEU A 57 3.60 0.88 11.24
N ARG A 58 4.44 1.07 12.26
CA ARG A 58 4.54 2.37 12.93
C ARG A 58 5.14 3.39 11.96
N TRP A 59 4.29 4.28 11.46
CA TRP A 59 4.69 5.29 10.48
C TRP A 59 4.14 6.68 10.88
N PRO A 60 4.92 7.46 11.64
CA PRO A 60 4.56 8.83 12.00
C PRO A 60 4.37 9.69 10.76
N ASP A 61 3.43 10.63 10.81
CA ASP A 61 3.10 11.44 9.63
C ASP A 61 4.28 12.32 9.23
N PHE A 62 4.50 12.48 7.92
CA PHE A 62 5.66 13.17 7.33
C PHE A 62 7.04 12.55 7.63
N TRP A 63 7.15 11.41 8.31
CA TRP A 63 8.40 10.69 8.54
C TRP A 63 8.55 9.46 7.61
N LEU A 64 9.60 8.67 7.79
CA LEU A 64 9.82 7.37 7.15
C LEU A 64 9.74 6.26 8.21
N PRO A 65 9.29 5.05 7.84
CA PRO A 65 9.23 3.91 8.74
C PRO A 65 10.61 3.25 8.84
N ASP A 66 10.76 2.28 9.72
CA ASP A 66 11.89 1.35 9.64
C ASP A 66 11.88 0.65 8.27
N ARG A 67 13.05 0.57 7.64
CA ARG A 67 13.15 0.11 6.26
C ARG A 67 12.97 -1.40 6.14
N GLN A 68 13.52 -2.16 7.08
CA GLN A 68 13.46 -3.62 7.05
C GLN A 68 12.05 -4.09 7.39
N GLU A 69 11.43 -3.49 8.40
CA GLU A 69 10.03 -3.74 8.75
C GLU A 69 9.09 -3.38 7.59
N ALA A 70 9.29 -2.22 6.95
CA ALA A 70 8.52 -1.83 5.77
C ALA A 70 8.67 -2.82 4.62
N ARG A 71 9.89 -3.33 4.37
CA ARG A 71 10.12 -4.32 3.33
C ARG A 71 9.37 -5.61 3.60
N SER A 72 9.54 -6.20 4.78
CA SER A 72 8.89 -7.46 5.14
C SER A 72 7.37 -7.37 4.99
N LEU A 73 6.76 -6.26 5.43
CA LEU A 73 5.31 -6.07 5.33
C LEU A 73 4.82 -5.82 3.89
N VAL A 74 5.61 -5.13 3.07
CA VAL A 74 5.27 -4.91 1.66
C VAL A 74 5.41 -6.22 0.85
N GLU A 75 6.42 -7.03 1.15
CA GLU A 75 6.60 -8.37 0.56
C GLU A 75 5.46 -9.33 0.95
N GLU A 76 5.07 -9.35 2.22
CA GLU A 76 3.92 -10.12 2.71
C GLU A 76 2.64 -9.66 1.99
N ALA A 77 2.40 -8.35 1.90
CA ALA A 77 1.24 -7.80 1.23
C ALA A 77 1.18 -8.16 -0.26
N LEU A 78 2.29 -8.04 -0.99
CA LEU A 78 2.36 -8.39 -2.41
C LEU A 78 2.12 -9.90 -2.63
N THR A 79 2.72 -10.73 -1.79
CA THR A 79 2.55 -12.19 -1.85
C THR A 79 1.10 -12.60 -1.63
N ARG A 80 0.43 -12.02 -0.63
CA ARG A 80 -0.98 -12.31 -0.32
C ARG A 80 -1.93 -11.75 -1.38
N ALA A 81 -1.58 -10.64 -2.03
CA ALA A 81 -2.42 -10.01 -3.06
C ALA A 81 -2.66 -10.91 -4.30
N ALA A 82 -1.87 -11.97 -4.49
CA ALA A 82 -2.12 -12.97 -5.51
C ALA A 82 -3.48 -13.69 -5.32
N ASN A 83 -3.90 -13.92 -4.07
CA ASN A 83 -5.08 -14.75 -3.75
C ASN A 83 -6.04 -14.10 -2.74
N GLU A 84 -5.67 -12.96 -2.16
CA GLU A 84 -6.42 -12.32 -1.09
C GLU A 84 -6.72 -10.85 -1.40
N ARG A 85 -7.82 -10.38 -0.81
CA ARG A 85 -8.19 -8.97 -0.83
C ARG A 85 -7.30 -8.18 0.13
N VAL A 86 -6.16 -7.72 -0.39
CA VAL A 86 -5.17 -6.95 0.35
C VAL A 86 -5.50 -5.46 0.34
N GLU A 87 -5.44 -4.82 1.51
CA GLU A 87 -5.58 -3.37 1.68
C GLU A 87 -4.31 -2.73 2.28
N ILE A 88 -3.90 -1.59 1.73
CA ILE A 88 -2.86 -0.73 2.30
C ILE A 88 -3.50 0.60 2.69
N ALA A 89 -3.44 0.97 3.96
CA ALA A 89 -4.15 2.15 4.44
C ALA A 89 -3.36 3.02 5.41
N CYS A 90 -3.52 4.33 5.28
CA CYS A 90 -3.05 5.34 6.23
C CYS A 90 -4.20 6.31 6.52
N GLY A 91 -3.99 7.35 7.33
CA GLY A 91 -5.06 8.31 7.65
C GLY A 91 -5.68 8.97 6.41
N GLY A 92 -4.85 9.44 5.46
CA GLY A 92 -5.29 10.21 4.31
C GLY A 92 -5.40 9.44 2.98
N GLY A 93 -4.73 8.30 2.84
CA GLY A 93 -4.71 7.49 1.62
C GLY A 93 -3.76 7.99 0.52
N TYR A 94 -2.88 8.96 0.79
CA TYR A 94 -2.02 9.55 -0.26
C TYR A 94 -0.52 9.39 -0.01
N GLY A 95 0.05 10.00 1.03
CA GLY A 95 1.50 9.95 1.28
C GLY A 95 1.99 8.57 1.66
N ARG A 96 1.69 8.12 2.88
CA ARG A 96 2.14 6.81 3.39
C ARG A 96 1.61 5.65 2.55
N THR A 97 0.30 5.64 2.26
CA THR A 97 -0.31 4.64 1.36
C THR A 97 0.38 4.64 -0.01
N GLY A 98 0.49 5.79 -0.67
CA GLY A 98 1.13 5.88 -1.99
C GLY A 98 2.62 5.50 -1.96
N THR A 99 3.32 5.77 -0.86
CA THR A 99 4.72 5.37 -0.67
C THR A 99 4.85 3.86 -0.59
N ALA A 100 4.02 3.20 0.23
CA ALA A 100 4.00 1.73 0.32
C ALA A 100 3.57 1.06 -0.99
N LEU A 101 2.57 1.60 -1.69
CA LEU A 101 2.18 1.12 -3.02
C LEU A 101 3.32 1.28 -4.04
N ALA A 102 4.12 2.36 -3.94
CA ALA A 102 5.25 2.57 -4.85
C ALA A 102 6.40 1.61 -4.53
N CYS A 103 6.69 1.38 -3.25
CA CYS A 103 7.60 0.32 -2.81
C CYS A 103 7.16 -1.06 -3.32
N MET A 104 5.87 -1.37 -3.24
CA MET A 104 5.31 -2.61 -3.77
C MET A 104 5.45 -2.71 -5.29
N ALA A 105 5.28 -1.61 -6.02
CA ALA A 105 5.52 -1.57 -7.46
C ALA A 105 6.99 -1.89 -7.80
N VAL A 106 7.95 -1.41 -6.99
CA VAL A 106 9.36 -1.76 -7.15
C VAL A 106 9.59 -3.26 -6.99
N LEU A 107 9.03 -3.86 -5.93
CA LEU A 107 9.14 -5.30 -5.71
C LEU A 107 8.44 -6.13 -6.78
N ASP A 108 7.39 -5.60 -7.39
CA ASP A 108 6.67 -6.22 -8.50
C ASP A 108 7.31 -5.93 -9.89
N GLY A 109 8.54 -5.38 -9.91
CA GLY A 109 9.34 -5.24 -11.12
C GLY A 109 9.25 -3.89 -11.84
N VAL A 110 8.56 -2.88 -11.28
CA VAL A 110 8.60 -1.52 -11.82
C VAL A 110 9.95 -0.87 -11.46
N PRO A 111 10.68 -0.26 -12.40
CA PRO A 111 11.92 0.46 -12.09
C PRO A 111 11.70 1.51 -10.99
N ALA A 112 12.61 1.59 -10.02
CA ALA A 112 12.43 2.43 -8.83
C ALA A 112 12.25 3.92 -9.13
N ASP A 113 12.85 4.42 -10.20
CA ASP A 113 12.71 5.78 -10.71
C ASP A 113 11.35 6.06 -11.36
N GLN A 114 10.65 5.02 -11.80
CA GLN A 114 9.32 5.07 -12.41
C GLN A 114 8.18 4.74 -11.43
N ALA A 115 8.46 4.08 -10.31
CA ALA A 115 7.45 3.58 -9.36
C ALA A 115 6.49 4.67 -8.84
N VAL A 116 6.99 5.87 -8.54
CA VAL A 116 6.13 6.99 -8.11
C VAL A 116 5.20 7.46 -9.24
N THR A 117 5.72 7.52 -10.47
CA THR A 117 4.92 7.88 -11.64
C THR A 117 3.84 6.83 -11.91
N PHE A 118 4.19 5.55 -11.78
CA PHE A 118 3.27 4.43 -11.89
C PHE A 118 2.10 4.56 -10.91
N VAL A 119 2.38 4.71 -9.60
CA VAL A 119 1.31 4.83 -8.60
C VAL A 119 0.48 6.10 -8.80
N ARG A 120 1.08 7.22 -9.21
CA ARG A 120 0.33 8.45 -9.49
C ARG A 120 -0.64 8.30 -10.67
N ARG A 121 -0.28 7.47 -11.65
CA ARG A 121 -1.11 7.19 -12.83
C ARG A 121 -2.20 6.17 -12.53
N HIS A 122 -1.89 5.13 -11.76
CA HIS A 122 -2.76 3.95 -11.60
C HIS A 122 -3.53 3.91 -10.27
N TYR A 123 -3.18 4.75 -9.30
CA TYR A 123 -3.87 4.84 -8.02
C TYR A 123 -4.41 6.24 -7.74
N HIS A 124 -3.53 7.22 -7.55
CA HIS A 124 -3.95 8.58 -7.23
C HIS A 124 -2.87 9.62 -7.54
N ARG A 125 -3.24 10.71 -8.24
CA ARG A 125 -2.29 11.74 -8.69
C ARG A 125 -1.48 12.41 -7.57
N ARG A 126 -2.01 12.43 -6.34
CA ARG A 126 -1.33 12.97 -5.13
C ARG A 126 -0.53 11.93 -4.34
N ALA A 127 -0.42 10.69 -4.81
CA ALA A 127 0.36 9.66 -4.14
C ALA A 127 1.83 10.09 -3.99
N VAL A 128 2.43 9.73 -2.85
CA VAL A 128 3.80 10.13 -2.46
C VAL A 128 3.90 11.66 -2.34
N GLU A 129 3.79 12.14 -1.10
CA GLU A 129 3.58 13.56 -0.80
C GLU A 129 4.91 14.32 -0.64
N THR A 130 5.97 13.66 -0.19
CA THR A 130 7.21 14.34 0.20
C THR A 130 8.43 13.92 -0.62
N PRO A 131 9.44 14.81 -0.77
CA PRO A 131 10.69 14.45 -1.45
C PRO A 131 11.44 13.28 -0.82
N TRP A 132 11.39 13.13 0.52
CA TRP A 132 12.05 12.02 1.21
C TRP A 132 11.28 10.70 1.07
N GLN A 133 9.95 10.70 0.95
CA GLN A 133 9.20 9.49 0.57
C GLN A 133 9.60 9.02 -0.83
N ARG A 134 9.75 9.95 -1.78
CA ARG A 134 10.26 9.62 -3.13
C ARG A 134 11.68 9.03 -3.07
N ARG A 135 12.57 9.60 -2.25
CA ARG A 135 13.92 9.07 -2.05
C ARG A 135 13.94 7.71 -1.37
N PHE A 136 13.00 7.46 -0.45
CA PHE A 136 12.82 6.16 0.19
C PHE A 136 12.46 5.08 -0.83
N VAL A 137 11.48 5.36 -1.72
CA VAL A 137 11.09 4.45 -2.80
C VAL A 137 12.26 4.15 -3.75
N LEU A 138 13.02 5.18 -4.16
CA LEU A 138 14.15 5.03 -5.07
C LEU A 138 15.22 4.03 -4.59
N ARG A 139 15.36 3.88 -3.27
CA ARG A 139 16.37 3.02 -2.63
C ARG A 139 15.77 1.75 -2.03
N PHE A 140 14.53 1.41 -2.37
CA PHE A 140 13.81 0.33 -1.70
C PHE A 140 14.33 -1.06 -2.07
N GLN A 141 14.93 -1.19 -3.25
CA GLN A 141 15.57 -2.41 -3.75
C GLN A 141 16.93 -2.72 -3.08
N ASP A 142 17.54 -1.75 -2.39
CA ASP A 142 18.90 -1.85 -1.82
C ASP A 142 18.95 -2.49 -0.41
N VAL A 143 17.91 -3.24 -0.05
CA VAL A 143 17.75 -3.83 1.29
C VAL A 143 18.14 -5.29 1.25
#